data_AF-A0A6G1GEN3-F1
#
_entry.id   AF-A0A6G1GEN3-F1
#
_cell.length_a   1.000
_cell.length_b   1.000
_cell.length_c   1.000
_cell.angle_alpha   90.00
_cell.angle_beta   90.00
_cell.angle_gamma   90.00
#
_symmetry.space_group_name_H-M   'P 1'
#
loop_
_entity.id
_entity.type
_entity.pdbx_description
1 polymer ?
#
loop_
_entity_poly.entity_id
_entity_poly.type
_entity_poly.pdbx_seq_one_letter_code
_entity_poly.pdbx_strand_id
1 'polypeptide(L)'
;PLTPQDEDVSMDQQLPWTPHDIPYSESFENSLMTAVLEQSTPSDAPPPTATPPPLTRPELPLPLSDPRRTHPLTAFPQIKLTHPTGWATGGAGPSPETQIAFATALVSRRRVRNEDGLRRALEEDRAAQVMGLWNRSKERQHAVEQNARVRRELETLVAQREMEVRLEQRIR
;
A
#
# COMPACT_ATOMS: atom_id res chain seq x y z
N PRO A 1 -12.16 -1.37 -45.40
CA PRO A 1 -11.18 -0.40 -44.84
C PRO A 1 -11.03 -0.62 -43.33
N LEU A 2 -9.86 -1.11 -42.89
CA LEU A 2 -9.51 -1.29 -41.48
C LEU A 2 -8.87 0.00 -40.96
N THR A 3 -9.39 0.54 -39.86
CA THR A 3 -8.83 1.70 -39.15
C THR A 3 -7.57 1.31 -38.38
N PRO A 4 -6.57 2.20 -38.26
CA PRO A 4 -5.23 1.84 -37.79
C PRO A 4 -5.11 1.89 -36.26
N GLN A 5 -4.47 0.84 -35.73
CA GLN A 5 -3.59 0.82 -34.55
C GLN A 5 -4.21 1.19 -33.20
N ASP A 6 -4.86 0.21 -32.59
CA ASP A 6 -4.66 0.03 -31.14
C ASP A 6 -3.17 -0.23 -30.95
N GLU A 7 -2.44 0.73 -30.38
CA GLU A 7 -1.10 0.49 -29.89
C GLU A 7 -1.20 -0.63 -28.86
N ASP A 8 -0.62 -1.80 -29.16
CA ASP A 8 -0.35 -2.84 -28.18
C ASP A 8 0.56 -2.23 -27.10
N VAL A 9 -0.05 -1.58 -26.12
CA VAL A 9 0.61 -1.25 -24.86
C VAL A 9 1.00 -2.61 -24.30
N SER A 10 2.26 -2.99 -24.46
CA SER A 10 2.79 -4.27 -23.99
C SER A 10 2.48 -4.42 -22.50
N MET A 11 1.40 -5.13 -22.19
CA MET A 11 0.94 -5.48 -20.84
C MET A 11 1.89 -6.49 -20.17
N ASP A 12 2.95 -6.91 -20.87
CA ASP A 12 3.89 -7.96 -20.51
C ASP A 12 4.98 -7.56 -19.50
N GLN A 13 4.92 -6.36 -18.90
CA GLN A 13 5.82 -6.03 -17.79
C GLN A 13 5.36 -6.64 -16.47
N GLN A 14 5.02 -7.93 -16.50
CA GLN A 14 4.80 -8.70 -15.29
C GLN A 14 6.16 -8.88 -14.59
N LEU A 15 6.35 -8.16 -13.49
CA LEU A 15 7.52 -8.34 -12.66
C LEU A 15 7.44 -9.71 -11.97
N PRO A 16 8.58 -10.42 -11.77
CA PRO A 16 8.58 -11.79 -11.25
C PRO A 16 8.32 -11.87 -9.73
N TRP A 17 7.82 -10.79 -9.11
CA TRP A 17 7.55 -10.73 -7.67
C TRP A 17 6.17 -10.13 -7.41
N THR A 18 5.56 -10.61 -6.34
CA THR A 18 4.29 -10.14 -5.81
C THR A 18 4.52 -9.29 -4.55
N PRO A 19 3.52 -8.55 -4.05
CA PRO A 19 3.65 -7.81 -2.79
C PRO A 19 4.09 -8.68 -1.60
N HIS A 20 3.74 -9.97 -1.60
CA HIS A 20 4.13 -10.91 -0.56
C HIS A 20 5.62 -11.28 -0.58
N ASP A 21 6.29 -11.07 -1.72
CA ASP A 21 7.73 -11.31 -1.87
C ASP A 21 8.59 -10.12 -1.42
N ILE A 22 7.96 -8.99 -1.09
CA ILE A 22 8.63 -7.76 -0.70
C ILE A 22 8.86 -7.77 0.82
N PRO A 23 10.09 -7.50 1.31
CA PRO A 23 10.36 -7.43 2.73
C PRO A 23 9.47 -6.40 3.44
N TYR A 24 9.06 -6.73 4.66
CA TYR A 24 8.34 -5.79 5.50
C TYR A 24 9.20 -4.57 5.82
N SER A 25 8.62 -3.37 5.70
CA SER A 25 9.26 -2.10 6.07
C SER A 25 8.32 -1.31 6.97
N GLU A 26 8.69 -1.16 8.24
CA GLU A 26 7.88 -0.43 9.23
C GLU A 26 7.66 1.03 8.83
N SER A 27 8.69 1.68 8.29
CA SER A 27 8.60 3.08 7.85
C SER A 27 7.63 3.25 6.70
N PHE A 28 7.66 2.35 5.70
CA PHE A 28 6.72 2.38 4.57
C PHE A 28 5.27 2.19 5.05
N GLU A 29 5.02 1.20 5.89
CA GLU A 29 3.69 0.91 6.43
C GLU A 29 3.17 2.06 7.29
N ASN A 30 4.03 2.70 8.08
CA ASN A 30 3.67 3.90 8.84
C ASN A 30 3.34 5.07 7.92
N SER A 31 4.12 5.30 6.86
CA SER A 31 3.80 6.32 5.86
C SER A 31 2.46 6.07 5.16
N LEU A 32 2.16 4.80 4.83
CA LEU A 32 0.88 4.42 4.22
C LEU A 32 -0.30 4.59 5.18
N MET A 33 -0.12 4.19 6.44
CA MET A 33 -1.09 4.42 7.51
C MET A 33 -1.41 5.92 7.65
N THR A 34 -0.39 6.75 7.80
CA THR A 34 -0.54 8.22 7.90
C THR A 34 -1.26 8.78 6.68
N ALA A 35 -0.85 8.39 5.48
CA ALA A 35 -1.49 8.85 4.24
C ALA A 35 -2.99 8.47 4.18
N VAL A 36 -3.36 7.26 4.61
CA VAL A 36 -4.76 6.80 4.63
C VAL A 36 -5.60 7.56 5.66
N LEU A 37 -5.04 7.82 6.84
CA LEU A 37 -5.77 8.44 7.96
C LEU A 37 -5.90 9.96 7.82
N GLU A 38 -4.85 10.64 7.39
CA GLU A 38 -4.80 12.10 7.37
C GLU A 38 -5.40 12.72 6.10
N GLN A 39 -5.64 11.90 5.07
CA GLN A 39 -6.24 12.33 3.79
C GLN A 39 -5.73 13.70 3.32
N SER A 40 -4.41 13.85 3.25
CA SER A 40 -3.79 15.11 2.83
C SER A 40 -4.16 15.44 1.38
N THR A 41 -4.19 16.73 1.06
CA THR A 41 -4.44 17.20 -0.31
C THR A 41 -3.39 16.64 -1.27
N PRO A 42 -3.77 16.28 -2.51
CA PRO A 42 -2.83 15.76 -3.49
C PRO A 42 -1.72 16.80 -3.75
N SER A 43 -0.48 16.41 -3.48
CA SER A 43 0.71 17.19 -3.84
C SER A 43 0.82 17.25 -5.37
N ASP A 44 0.91 18.47 -5.89
CA ASP A 44 1.05 18.85 -7.30
C ASP A 44 2.02 17.88 -8.00
N ALA A 45 1.44 16.94 -8.76
CA ALA A 45 2.18 15.81 -9.31
C ALA A 45 2.71 16.18 -10.69
N PRO A 46 3.93 15.78 -11.06
CA PRO A 46 4.29 15.75 -12.47
C PRO A 46 3.30 14.84 -13.23
N PRO A 47 3.02 15.13 -14.51
CA PRO A 47 2.09 14.34 -15.30
C PRO A 47 2.54 12.86 -15.34
N PRO A 48 1.58 11.92 -15.40
CA PRO A 48 1.89 10.50 -15.51
C PRO A 48 2.79 10.25 -16.72
N THR A 49 3.90 9.55 -16.50
CA THR A 49 4.80 9.16 -17.58
C THR A 49 4.19 7.96 -18.31
N ALA A 50 4.21 7.96 -19.64
CA ALA A 50 3.65 6.87 -20.45
C ALA A 50 4.42 5.54 -20.27
N THR A 51 5.73 5.64 -19.98
CA THR A 51 6.59 4.46 -19.79
C THR A 51 6.75 4.17 -18.30
N PRO A 52 6.45 2.94 -17.85
CA PRO A 52 6.69 2.54 -16.47
C PRO A 52 8.19 2.60 -16.11
N PRO A 53 8.52 3.00 -14.88
CA PRO A 53 9.91 3.09 -14.44
C PRO A 53 10.51 1.69 -14.28
N PRO A 54 11.80 1.49 -14.62
CA PRO A 54 12.48 0.24 -14.30
C PRO A 54 12.60 0.10 -12.78
N LEU A 55 12.13 -1.02 -12.24
CA LEU A 55 12.17 -1.32 -10.80
C LEU A 55 12.86 -2.66 -10.57
N THR A 56 13.61 -2.76 -9.47
CA THR A 56 14.21 -4.01 -9.01
C THR A 56 13.65 -4.40 -7.64
N ARG A 57 13.52 -5.70 -7.36
CA ARG A 57 12.98 -6.21 -6.08
C ARG A 57 13.70 -5.64 -4.83
N PRO A 58 15.03 -5.50 -4.78
CA PRO A 58 15.73 -4.99 -3.60
C PRO A 58 15.38 -3.55 -3.22
N GLU A 59 14.86 -2.75 -4.15
CA GLU A 59 14.45 -1.37 -3.90
C GLU A 59 13.05 -1.26 -3.27
N LEU A 60 12.33 -2.38 -3.16
CA LEU A 60 10.96 -2.41 -2.67
C LEU A 60 10.91 -2.70 -1.15
N PRO A 61 9.93 -2.13 -0.42
CA PRO A 61 8.87 -1.25 -0.91
C PRO A 61 9.38 0.18 -1.14
N LEU A 62 8.93 0.79 -2.24
CA LEU A 62 9.31 2.16 -2.56
C LEU A 62 8.68 3.16 -1.59
N PRO A 63 9.39 4.19 -1.12
CA PRO A 63 8.80 5.26 -0.34
C PRO A 63 7.65 5.94 -1.09
N LEU A 64 6.61 6.41 -0.39
CA LEU A 64 5.46 7.09 -1.01
C LEU A 64 5.83 8.42 -1.70
N SER A 65 6.94 9.02 -1.28
CA SER A 65 7.51 10.24 -1.87
C SER A 65 8.43 9.99 -3.06
N ASP A 66 8.64 8.73 -3.47
CA ASP A 66 9.53 8.41 -4.58
C ASP A 66 8.99 9.04 -5.89
N PRO A 67 9.83 9.78 -6.65
CA PRO A 67 9.40 10.49 -7.85
C PRO A 67 8.90 9.57 -8.98
N ARG A 68 9.24 8.28 -8.93
CA ARG A 68 8.74 7.28 -9.89
C ARG A 68 7.26 6.94 -9.69
N ARG A 69 6.64 7.43 -8.60
CA ARG A 69 5.21 7.26 -8.33
C ARG A 69 4.41 8.40 -8.96
N THR A 70 3.79 8.13 -10.09
CA THR A 70 3.11 9.15 -10.91
C THR A 70 1.61 8.88 -11.10
N HIS A 71 1.11 7.70 -10.75
CA HIS A 71 -0.28 7.30 -10.95
C HIS A 71 -1.08 7.39 -9.65
N PRO A 72 -1.91 8.42 -9.42
CA PRO A 72 -2.65 8.57 -8.18
C PRO A 72 -3.66 7.43 -7.99
N LEU A 73 -3.74 6.89 -6.77
CA LEU A 73 -4.75 5.91 -6.42
C LEU A 73 -6.12 6.57 -6.34
N THR A 74 -7.15 5.97 -6.93
CA THR A 74 -8.46 6.61 -7.06
C THR A 74 -9.13 6.93 -5.73
N ALA A 75 -8.91 6.12 -4.69
CA ALA A 75 -9.51 6.35 -3.37
C ALA A 75 -8.64 7.24 -2.46
N PHE A 76 -7.35 7.33 -2.73
CA PHE A 76 -6.37 8.08 -1.94
C PHE A 76 -5.40 8.78 -2.90
N PRO A 77 -5.78 9.91 -3.51
CA PRO A 77 -4.99 10.56 -4.57
C PRO A 77 -3.57 10.98 -4.15
N GLN A 78 -3.35 11.19 -2.85
CA GLN A 78 -2.05 11.44 -2.23
C GLN A 78 -1.10 10.23 -2.29
N ILE A 79 -1.65 9.01 -2.42
CA ILE A 79 -0.89 7.78 -2.60
C ILE A 79 -0.75 7.55 -4.10
N LYS A 80 0.47 7.69 -4.61
CA LYS A 80 0.79 7.46 -6.01
C LYS A 80 1.41 6.08 -6.21
N LEU A 81 1.05 5.43 -7.30
CA LEU A 81 1.56 4.16 -7.77
C LEU A 81 2.62 4.40 -8.84
N THR A 82 3.48 3.41 -9.03
CA THR A 82 4.51 3.43 -10.10
C THR A 82 3.94 3.01 -11.46
N HIS A 83 2.82 2.30 -11.45
CA HIS A 83 2.15 1.77 -12.65
C HIS A 83 0.64 2.03 -12.53
N PRO A 84 -0.09 2.18 -13.65
CA PRO A 84 -1.53 2.48 -13.64
C PRO A 84 -2.38 1.51 -12.81
N THR A 85 -2.08 0.21 -12.87
CA THR A 85 -2.76 -0.86 -12.12
C THR A 85 -1.85 -1.48 -11.06
N GLY A 86 -0.77 -0.79 -10.68
CA GLY A 86 0.32 -1.31 -9.87
C GLY A 86 0.01 -1.53 -8.39
N TRP A 87 0.97 -2.14 -7.70
CA TRP A 87 0.90 -2.32 -6.26
C TRP A 87 1.33 -1.06 -5.50
N ALA A 88 0.79 -0.87 -4.29
CA ALA A 88 1.17 0.23 -3.40
C ALA A 88 2.65 0.19 -3.02
N THR A 89 3.26 -0.99 -2.92
CA THR A 89 4.69 -1.20 -2.66
C THR A 89 5.59 -0.83 -3.84
N GLY A 90 5.03 -0.71 -5.05
CA GLY A 90 5.76 -0.54 -6.30
C GLY A 90 5.65 -1.78 -7.21
N GLY A 91 5.80 -1.55 -8.51
CA GLY A 91 5.71 -2.60 -9.54
C GLY A 91 4.35 -2.70 -10.23
N ALA A 92 4.32 -3.50 -11.29
CA ALA A 92 3.12 -3.84 -12.05
C ALA A 92 2.09 -4.58 -11.18
N GLY A 93 0.83 -4.44 -11.56
CA GLY A 93 -0.31 -4.99 -10.84
C GLY A 93 -0.48 -6.50 -10.94
N PRO A 94 -1.65 -7.02 -10.54
CA PRO A 94 -2.01 -8.40 -10.83
C PRO A 94 -2.03 -8.65 -12.34
N SER A 95 -1.67 -9.86 -12.75
CA SER A 95 -1.70 -10.28 -14.17
C SER A 95 -3.09 -10.11 -14.80
N PRO A 96 -3.20 -9.97 -16.13
CA PRO A 96 -4.48 -9.95 -16.82
C PRO A 96 -5.37 -11.16 -16.46
N GLU A 97 -4.79 -12.36 -16.34
CA GLU A 97 -5.51 -13.57 -15.94
C GLU A 97 -6.11 -13.44 -14.53
N THR A 98 -5.33 -12.92 -13.57
CA THR A 98 -5.80 -12.65 -12.21
C THR A 98 -6.92 -11.60 -12.19
N GLN A 99 -6.83 -10.57 -13.04
CA GLN A 99 -7.87 -9.56 -13.18
C GLN A 99 -9.17 -10.15 -13.75
N ILE A 100 -9.07 -11.01 -14.77
CA ILE A 100 -10.22 -11.72 -15.36
C ILE A 100 -10.87 -12.67 -14.34
N ALA A 101 -10.06 -13.41 -13.57
CA ALA A 101 -10.55 -14.28 -12.51
C ALA A 101 -11.31 -13.48 -11.43
N PHE A 102 -10.76 -12.33 -11.01
CA PHE A 102 -11.44 -11.43 -10.09
C PHE A 102 -12.75 -10.90 -10.66
N ALA A 103 -12.76 -10.42 -11.91
CA ALA A 103 -13.95 -9.91 -12.57
C ALA A 103 -15.06 -10.98 -12.66
N THR A 104 -14.69 -12.20 -13.03
CA THR A 104 -15.61 -13.35 -13.11
C THR A 104 -16.20 -13.69 -11.74
N ALA A 105 -15.37 -13.70 -10.70
CA ALA A 105 -15.81 -13.94 -9.33
C ALA A 105 -16.73 -12.83 -8.81
N LEU A 106 -16.46 -11.57 -9.13
CA LEU A 106 -17.28 -10.41 -8.76
C LEU A 106 -18.68 -10.52 -9.38
N VAL A 107 -18.74 -10.72 -10.70
CA VAL A 107 -20.01 -10.85 -11.45
C VAL A 107 -20.87 -11.99 -10.88
N SER A 108 -20.24 -13.13 -10.62
CA SER A 108 -20.92 -14.32 -10.07
C SER A 108 -21.42 -14.08 -8.64
N ARG A 109 -20.57 -13.58 -7.74
CA ARG A 109 -20.90 -13.33 -6.33
C ARG A 109 -21.99 -12.30 -6.16
N ARG A 110 -21.94 -11.21 -6.93
CA ARG A 110 -22.89 -10.09 -6.86
C ARG A 110 -24.10 -10.26 -7.79
N ARG A 111 -24.17 -11.38 -8.53
CA ARG A 111 -25.23 -11.72 -9.49
C ARG A 111 -25.53 -10.58 -10.46
N VAL A 112 -24.46 -9.97 -10.98
CA VAL A 112 -24.54 -8.81 -11.88
C VAL A 112 -25.13 -9.27 -13.22
N ARG A 113 -26.13 -8.54 -13.72
CA ARG A 113 -26.81 -8.86 -14.99
C ARG A 113 -26.75 -7.74 -16.03
N ASN A 114 -26.40 -6.53 -15.62
CA ASN A 114 -26.35 -5.34 -16.46
C ASN A 114 -25.24 -4.38 -16.00
N GLU A 115 -24.95 -3.39 -16.83
CA GLU A 115 -23.88 -2.40 -16.58
C GLU A 115 -24.12 -1.61 -15.29
N ASP A 116 -25.36 -1.18 -15.04
CA ASP A 116 -25.69 -0.43 -13.81
C ASP A 116 -25.50 -1.25 -12.54
N GLY A 117 -25.78 -2.55 -12.61
CA GLY A 117 -25.52 -3.49 -11.52
C GLY A 117 -24.03 -3.71 -11.30
N LEU A 118 -23.24 -3.74 -12.38
CA LEU A 118 -21.78 -3.86 -12.30
C LEU A 118 -21.17 -2.64 -11.61
N ARG A 119 -21.57 -1.45 -12.04
CA ARG A 119 -21.08 -0.18 -11.49
C ARG A 119 -21.38 -0.08 -10.00
N ARG A 120 -22.61 -0.39 -9.59
CA ARG A 120 -23.01 -0.42 -8.17
C ARG A 120 -22.21 -1.45 -7.36
N ALA A 121 -22.10 -2.68 -7.87
CA ALA A 121 -21.34 -3.73 -7.19
C ALA A 121 -19.86 -3.37 -7.03
N LEU A 122 -19.26 -2.73 -8.04
CA LEU A 122 -17.88 -2.26 -8.00
C LEU A 122 -17.69 -1.16 -6.95
N GLU A 123 -18.57 -0.16 -6.92
CA GLU A 123 -18.51 0.92 -5.93
C GLU A 123 -18.71 0.41 -4.50
N GLU A 124 -19.63 -0.54 -4.29
CA GLU A 124 -19.83 -1.19 -2.98
C GLU A 124 -18.59 -1.97 -2.52
N ASP A 125 -18.03 -2.82 -3.39
CA ASP A 125 -16.81 -3.58 -3.07
C ASP A 125 -15.63 -2.64 -2.82
N ARG A 126 -15.50 -1.58 -3.63
CA ARG A 126 -14.46 -0.56 -3.43
C ARG A 126 -14.64 0.16 -2.10
N ALA A 127 -15.85 0.62 -1.76
CA ALA A 127 -16.13 1.29 -0.50
C ALA A 127 -15.82 0.38 0.69
N ALA A 128 -16.17 -0.91 0.61
CA ALA A 128 -15.84 -1.90 1.62
C ALA A 128 -14.32 -2.07 1.80
N GLN A 129 -13.56 -2.11 0.70
CA GLN A 129 -12.08 -2.19 0.76
C GLN A 129 -11.45 -0.94 1.37
N VAL A 130 -11.96 0.24 1.01
CA VAL A 130 -11.49 1.52 1.57
C VAL A 130 -11.75 1.59 3.07
N MET A 131 -12.96 1.22 3.52
CA MET A 131 -13.27 1.16 4.95
C MET A 131 -12.41 0.13 5.68
N GLY A 132 -12.19 -1.05 5.08
CA GLY A 132 -11.32 -2.08 5.63
C GLY A 132 -9.88 -1.59 5.78
N LEU A 133 -9.34 -0.87 4.79
CA LEU A 133 -8.02 -0.27 4.88
C LEU A 133 -7.95 0.78 6.00
N TRP A 134 -8.94 1.66 6.09
CA TRP A 134 -8.97 2.69 7.13
C TRP A 134 -9.02 2.10 8.55
N ASN A 135 -9.82 1.05 8.76
CA ASN A 135 -9.87 0.34 10.04
C ASN A 135 -8.51 -0.27 10.40
N ARG A 136 -7.85 -0.96 9.45
CA ARG A 136 -6.50 -1.51 9.66
C ARG A 136 -5.48 -0.41 9.98
N SER A 137 -5.56 0.73 9.31
CA SER A 137 -4.68 1.87 9.59
C SER A 137 -4.89 2.42 11.01
N LYS A 138 -6.13 2.49 11.50
CA LYS A 138 -6.42 2.87 12.89
C LYS A 138 -5.89 1.87 13.91
N GLU A 139 -6.11 0.59 13.68
CA GLU A 139 -5.59 -0.47 14.55
C GLU A 139 -4.07 -0.42 14.62
N ARG A 140 -3.42 -0.21 13.46
CA ARG A 140 -1.98 -0.02 13.38
C ARG A 140 -1.53 1.21 14.15
N GLN A 141 -2.20 2.36 14.01
CA GLN A 141 -1.85 3.59 14.74
C GLN A 141 -1.87 3.34 16.25
N HIS A 142 -2.94 2.70 16.74
CA HIS A 142 -3.04 2.31 18.14
C HIS A 142 -1.89 1.36 18.54
N ALA A 143 -1.58 0.35 17.73
CA ALA A 143 -0.47 -0.57 18.02
C ALA A 143 0.89 0.15 18.08
N VAL A 144 1.14 1.12 17.20
CA VAL A 144 2.37 1.95 17.21
C VAL A 144 2.45 2.77 18.50
N GLU A 145 1.35 3.40 18.92
CA GLU A 145 1.29 4.16 20.17
C GLU A 145 1.51 3.28 21.40
N GLN A 146 0.88 2.09 21.45
CA GLN A 146 1.09 1.13 22.53
C GLN A 146 2.54 0.65 22.58
N ASN A 147 3.14 0.32 21.43
CA ASN A 147 4.54 -0.07 21.34
C ASN A 147 5.46 1.04 21.85
N ALA A 148 5.19 2.29 21.50
CA ALA A 148 5.96 3.43 21.98
C ALA A 148 5.84 3.59 23.49
N ARG A 149 4.66 3.39 24.08
CA ARG A 149 4.46 3.41 25.54
C ARG A 149 5.27 2.32 26.23
N VAL A 150 5.13 1.07 25.77
CA VAL A 150 5.85 -0.08 26.34
C VAL A 150 7.37 0.10 26.27
N ARG A 151 7.89 0.65 25.16
CA ARG A 151 9.33 0.92 25.03
C ARG A 151 9.84 1.89 26.11
N ARG A 152 9.11 2.98 26.39
CA ARG A 152 9.48 3.93 27.45
C ARG A 152 9.42 3.30 28.84
N GLU A 153 8.42 2.45 29.09
CA GLU A 153 8.31 1.71 30.36
C GLU A 153 9.51 0.76 30.53
N LEU A 154 9.88 0.03 29.49
CA LEU A 154 11.06 -0.84 29.50
C LEU A 154 12.36 -0.07 29.74
N GLU A 155 12.55 1.07 29.07
CA GLU A 155 13.71 1.94 29.30
C GLU A 155 13.80 2.40 30.77
N THR A 156 12.66 2.76 31.36
CA THR A 156 12.59 3.17 32.78
C THR A 156 12.97 2.01 33.71
N LEU A 157 12.42 0.82 33.47
CA LEU A 157 12.71 -0.37 34.28
C LEU A 157 14.16 -0.83 34.14
N VAL A 158 14.72 -0.76 32.93
CA VAL A 158 16.15 -1.06 32.69
C VAL A 158 17.03 -0.08 33.46
N ALA A 159 16.72 1.21 33.43
CA ALA A 159 17.47 2.22 34.18
C ALA A 159 17.39 2.01 35.70
N GLN A 160 16.21 1.65 36.23
CA GLN A 160 16.03 1.30 37.65
C GLN A 160 16.90 0.09 38.03
N ARG A 161 16.82 -0.99 37.24
CA ARG A 161 17.62 -2.20 37.48
C ARG A 161 19.13 -1.92 37.43
N GLU A 162 19.59 -1.11 36.48
CA GLU A 162 21.00 -0.73 36.41
C GLU A 162 21.46 0.04 37.66
N MET A 163 20.61 0.90 38.21
CA MET A 163 20.89 1.61 39.45
C MET A 163 20.98 0.65 40.64
N GLU A 164 20.04 -0.28 40.76
CA GLU A 164 20.05 -1.32 41.81
C GLU A 164 21.33 -2.16 41.77
N VAL A 165 21.71 -2.65 40.58
CA VAL A 165 22.95 -3.44 40.40
C VAL A 165 24.20 -2.63 40.78
N ARG A 166 24.25 -1.33 40.43
CA ARG A 166 25.38 -0.46 40.82
C ARG A 166 25.45 -0.25 42.33
N LEU A 167 24.30 -0.14 43.01
CA LEU A 167 24.25 -0.02 44.46
C LEU A 167 24.73 -1.31 45.14
N GLU A 168 24.25 -2.47 44.68
CA GLU A 168 24.68 -3.78 45.19
C GLU A 168 26.19 -3.98 45.02
N GLN A 169 26.75 -3.65 43.86
CA GLN A 169 28.20 -3.75 43.60
C GLN A 169 29.04 -2.84 44.51
N ARG A 170 28.48 -1.73 45.00
CA ARG A 170 29.20 -0.78 45.86
C ARG A 170 29.12 -1.14 47.35
N ILE A 171 28.10 -1.91 47.74
CA ILE A 171 27.91 -2.39 49.12
C ILE A 171 28.72 -3.67 49.37
N ARG A 172 29.01 -4.43 48.32
CA ARG A 172 29.83 -5.65 48.36
C ARG A 172 31.33 -5.34 48.32
#